data_AF-A0A1Y3ZPT4-F1
#
_entry.id   AF-A0A1Y3ZPT4-F1
#
_cell.length_a   1.000
_cell.length_b   1.000
_cell.length_c   1.000
_cell.angle_alpha   90.00
_cell.angle_beta   90.00
_cell.angle_gamma   90.00
#
_symmetry.space_group_name_H-M   'P 1'
#
loop_
_entity.id
_entity.type
_entity.pdbx_description
1 polymer ?
#
loop_
_entity_poly.entity_id
_entity_poly.type
_entity_poly.pdbx_seq_one_letter_code
_entity_poly.pdbx_strand_id
1 'polypeptide(L)'
;MYQSGDGLNHQANLTFSVRESDMTITDGYHDVVANKGYVSHSFNQFILVDSQGRLVALDHGDAYPRGACLSIYDNKAGSDTFANGCKTFNLTTWSGRLGENTTGANVTDLAETSSGYLAAYSSTGKGSASTIGQDPMNIFLSYTSKDDVSSNGTTVRQLTSWPSDSELYGSQPVLVPTGPDGGYILWQLAEKWDNGYYYNKESIQYATYSADGTVSDIKTADGVQMSRCHPISYNGKVVWYSTHDSTPVFYVLDSSGVHSYPVGEGGGQQPDPDPDPNPDPDPYPDPDPTPDPGDGENGDFSFSDVPANQWYADYAVKAAQAGLMKGTGGDKFSPNATLTVAEVVTLTARLYAERQGESVPTSDGAWYLGAYQYCIENGLFTTSEVPLSTMLNKATRFQMVNLLDRAVPSEEKEVIKVVFNGEVPDVQETDPYGPVVYLWYRAGIVEGDNNGSFHGNTNISRAETAAILCRLAGLTPRV
;
A
#
# COMPACT_ATOMS: atom_id res chain seq x y z
N MET A 1 11.74 -21.14 8.32
CA MET A 1 13.14 -21.14 8.81
C MET A 1 13.51 -22.57 9.15
N TYR A 2 14.66 -23.03 8.65
CA TYR A 2 15.15 -24.41 8.81
C TYR A 2 16.39 -24.41 9.70
N GLN A 3 16.45 -25.30 10.70
CA GLN A 3 17.64 -25.44 11.53
C GLN A 3 18.65 -26.35 10.81
N SER A 4 19.79 -25.80 10.40
CA SER A 4 20.81 -26.58 9.70
C SER A 4 21.73 -27.33 10.68
N GLY A 5 22.64 -28.16 10.15
CA GLY A 5 23.61 -28.92 10.96
C GLY A 5 24.59 -28.06 11.77
N ASP A 6 24.63 -26.75 11.53
CA ASP A 6 25.34 -25.75 12.32
C ASP A 6 24.57 -25.27 13.58
N GLY A 7 23.32 -25.73 13.76
CA GLY A 7 22.46 -25.34 14.86
C GLY A 7 21.76 -23.98 14.70
N LEU A 8 21.99 -23.26 13.59
CA LEU A 8 21.37 -21.97 13.29
C LEU A 8 20.07 -22.16 12.47
N ASN A 9 19.13 -21.24 12.66
CA ASN A 9 17.91 -21.16 11.86
C ASN A 9 18.18 -20.30 10.61
N HIS A 10 18.19 -20.95 9.44
CA HIS A 10 18.38 -20.29 8.16
C HIS A 10 17.04 -19.93 7.52
N GLN A 11 17.00 -18.79 6.83
CA GLN A 11 15.88 -18.42 5.97
C GLN A 11 16.15 -18.97 4.57
N ALA A 12 15.13 -19.59 3.98
CA ALA A 12 15.19 -20.13 2.64
C ALA A 12 13.95 -19.72 1.86
N ASN A 13 14.12 -19.56 0.55
CA ASN A 13 13.02 -19.42 -0.39
C ASN A 13 12.12 -20.65 -0.26
N LEU A 14 10.81 -20.44 -0.20
CA LEU A 14 9.82 -21.50 -0.31
C LEU A 14 9.34 -21.53 -1.76
N THR A 15 9.71 -22.57 -2.50
CA THR A 15 9.21 -22.78 -3.85
C THR A 15 8.34 -24.02 -3.86
N PHE A 16 7.15 -23.93 -4.43
CA PHE A 16 6.23 -25.06 -4.55
C PHE A 16 5.41 -24.94 -5.83
N SER A 17 4.88 -26.06 -6.31
CA SER A 17 3.95 -26.11 -7.42
C SER A 17 2.61 -26.63 -6.95
N VAL A 18 1.56 -25.96 -7.43
CA VAL A 18 0.17 -26.34 -7.17
C VAL A 18 -0.48 -26.61 -8.51
N ARG A 19 -1.12 -27.77 -8.64
CA ARG A 19 -1.97 -28.07 -9.78
C ARG A 19 -3.33 -27.44 -9.55
N GLU A 20 -3.68 -26.43 -10.34
CA GLU A 20 -4.91 -25.65 -10.16
C GLU A 20 -6.19 -26.50 -10.23
N SER A 21 -6.20 -27.55 -11.05
CA SER A 21 -7.39 -28.39 -11.28
C SER A 21 -7.87 -29.16 -10.05
N ASP A 22 -6.97 -29.50 -9.13
CA ASP A 22 -7.28 -30.30 -7.93
C ASP A 22 -6.64 -29.73 -6.64
N MET A 23 -5.96 -28.59 -6.76
CA MET A 23 -5.23 -27.89 -5.69
C MET A 23 -4.14 -28.74 -5.03
N THR A 24 -3.66 -29.80 -5.68
CA THR A 24 -2.59 -30.65 -5.15
C THR A 24 -1.26 -29.89 -5.20
N ILE A 25 -0.53 -29.88 -4.09
CA ILE A 25 0.89 -29.51 -4.11
C ILE A 25 1.66 -30.67 -4.74
N THR A 26 2.12 -30.48 -5.97
CA THR A 26 2.75 -31.54 -6.77
C THR A 26 4.26 -31.62 -6.53
N ASP A 27 4.86 -30.53 -6.07
CA ASP A 27 6.29 -30.42 -5.79
C ASP A 27 6.55 -29.26 -4.82
N GLY A 28 7.64 -29.32 -4.05
CA GLY A 28 7.95 -28.32 -3.04
C GLY A 28 9.34 -28.45 -2.42
N TYR A 29 10.02 -27.32 -2.28
CA TYR A 29 11.34 -27.19 -1.66
C TYR A 29 11.34 -26.03 -0.66
N HIS A 30 11.84 -26.31 0.53
CA HIS A 30 11.90 -25.36 1.65
C HIS A 30 13.25 -25.41 2.39
N ASP A 31 14.20 -26.18 1.84
CA ASP A 31 15.56 -26.35 2.36
C ASP A 31 16.55 -25.41 1.63
N VAL A 32 17.74 -25.26 2.22
CA VAL A 32 18.87 -24.53 1.61
C VAL A 32 19.48 -25.38 0.49
N VAL A 33 18.94 -25.27 -0.72
CA VAL A 33 19.35 -26.10 -1.87
C VAL A 33 19.68 -25.23 -3.09
N ALA A 34 20.98 -25.10 -3.38
CA ALA A 34 21.49 -24.20 -4.43
C ALA A 34 20.92 -24.50 -5.83
N ASN A 35 20.68 -25.77 -6.19
CA ASN A 35 20.13 -26.14 -7.51
C ASN A 35 18.60 -26.07 -7.60
N LYS A 36 17.94 -25.39 -6.65
CA LYS A 36 16.48 -25.18 -6.58
C LYS A 36 16.10 -23.70 -6.51
N GLY A 37 17.02 -22.82 -6.92
CA GLY A 37 16.79 -21.37 -6.94
C GLY A 37 16.93 -20.73 -5.56
N TYR A 38 17.64 -21.39 -4.63
CA TYR A 38 17.89 -20.82 -3.32
C TYR A 38 18.78 -19.57 -3.41
N VAL A 39 18.28 -18.48 -2.86
CA VAL A 39 19.04 -17.27 -2.57
C VAL A 39 18.83 -16.92 -1.11
N SER A 40 19.93 -16.89 -0.35
CA SER A 40 19.87 -16.63 1.08
C SER A 40 19.37 -15.21 1.35
N HIS A 41 18.35 -15.10 2.19
CA HIS A 41 17.76 -13.84 2.64
C HIS A 41 17.31 -12.96 1.45
N SER A 42 16.59 -13.56 0.50
CA SER A 42 16.04 -12.83 -0.64
C SER A 42 15.02 -11.80 -0.17
N PHE A 43 15.24 -10.51 -0.48
CA PHE A 43 14.31 -9.42 -0.12
C PHE A 43 13.08 -9.37 -1.01
N ASN A 44 13.24 -9.75 -2.27
CA ASN A 44 12.18 -9.84 -3.26
C ASN A 44 12.58 -10.80 -4.38
N GLN A 45 11.56 -11.26 -5.11
CA GLN A 45 11.73 -12.16 -6.25
C GLN A 45 10.79 -11.73 -7.38
N PHE A 46 11.33 -11.68 -8.59
CA PHE A 46 10.58 -11.50 -9.84
C PHE A 46 10.59 -12.81 -10.60
N ILE A 47 9.47 -13.17 -11.22
CA ILE A 47 9.30 -14.43 -11.91
C ILE A 47 8.61 -14.18 -13.26
N LEU A 48 9.10 -14.83 -14.30
CA LEU A 48 8.40 -14.93 -15.58
C LEU A 48 8.45 -16.36 -16.13
N VAL A 49 7.54 -16.65 -17.06
CA VAL A 49 7.64 -17.83 -17.93
C VAL A 49 8.14 -17.34 -19.29
N ASP A 50 9.31 -17.84 -19.70
CA ASP A 50 9.94 -17.40 -20.94
C ASP A 50 9.24 -17.99 -22.18
N SER A 51 9.59 -17.49 -23.36
CA SER A 51 9.06 -17.94 -24.66
C SER A 51 9.31 -19.42 -24.97
N GLN A 52 10.23 -20.09 -24.27
CA GLN A 52 10.47 -21.53 -24.37
C GLN A 52 9.63 -22.33 -23.35
N GLY A 53 8.89 -21.64 -22.49
CA GLY A 53 8.06 -22.18 -21.43
C GLY A 53 8.82 -22.42 -20.13
N ARG A 54 10.05 -21.92 -19.96
CA ARG A 54 10.85 -22.13 -18.73
C ARG A 54 10.51 -21.08 -17.69
N LEU A 55 10.55 -21.48 -16.42
CA LEU A 55 10.49 -20.53 -15.32
C LEU A 55 11.83 -19.80 -15.22
N VAL A 56 11.78 -18.47 -15.08
CA VAL A 56 12.95 -17.63 -14.83
C VAL A 56 12.65 -16.77 -13.62
N ALA A 57 13.57 -16.77 -12.66
CA ALA A 57 13.44 -16.00 -11.42
C ALA A 57 14.65 -15.07 -11.25
N LEU A 58 14.39 -13.88 -10.70
CA LEU A 58 15.40 -12.91 -10.30
C LEU A 58 15.22 -12.60 -8.82
N ASP A 59 16.25 -12.91 -8.04
CA ASP A 59 16.26 -12.76 -6.59
C ASP A 59 17.26 -11.68 -6.14
N HIS A 60 16.95 -11.01 -5.04
CA HIS A 60 17.84 -10.04 -4.38
C HIS A 60 18.32 -10.58 -3.04
N GLY A 61 19.48 -11.23 -3.02
CA GLY A 61 20.06 -11.80 -1.80
C GLY A 61 21.02 -10.86 -1.06
N ASP A 62 21.05 -10.97 0.27
CA ASP A 62 22.05 -10.29 1.11
C ASP A 62 23.23 -11.19 1.52
N ALA A 63 23.15 -12.52 1.40
CA ALA A 63 24.20 -13.41 1.91
C ALA A 63 24.80 -14.31 0.83
N TYR A 64 24.18 -15.45 0.58
CA TYR A 64 24.66 -16.49 -0.34
C TYR A 64 23.64 -16.70 -1.48
N PRO A 65 23.82 -16.05 -2.65
CA PRO A 65 24.76 -14.96 -2.94
C PRO A 65 24.26 -13.58 -2.47
N ARG A 66 25.19 -12.63 -2.27
CA ARG A 66 24.90 -11.21 -2.04
C ARG A 66 24.89 -10.46 -3.36
N GLY A 67 23.72 -10.29 -3.96
CA GLY A 67 23.62 -9.82 -5.34
C GLY A 67 22.23 -9.94 -5.95
N ALA A 68 22.11 -9.48 -7.20
CA ALA A 68 20.98 -9.81 -8.07
C ALA A 68 21.28 -11.15 -8.73
N CYS A 69 20.45 -12.16 -8.47
CA CYS A 69 20.70 -13.54 -8.84
C CYS A 69 19.64 -14.01 -9.84
N LEU A 70 20.05 -14.38 -11.05
CA LEU A 70 19.14 -14.93 -12.05
C LEU A 70 19.16 -16.46 -11.97
N SER A 71 17.99 -17.07 -11.91
CA SER A 71 17.76 -18.51 -11.91
C SER A 71 16.92 -18.90 -13.12
N ILE A 72 17.42 -19.82 -13.94
CA ILE A 72 16.68 -20.41 -15.07
C ILE A 72 16.42 -21.87 -14.76
N TYR A 73 15.15 -22.26 -14.68
CA TYR A 73 14.76 -23.61 -14.30
C TYR A 73 14.78 -24.53 -15.52
N ASP A 74 15.24 -25.77 -15.30
CA ASP A 74 15.39 -26.77 -16.36
C ASP A 74 14.03 -27.26 -16.87
N ASN A 75 13.03 -27.33 -15.99
CA ASN A 75 11.68 -27.76 -16.33
C ASN A 75 10.84 -26.61 -16.89
N LYS A 76 9.91 -26.98 -17.78
CA LYS A 76 8.89 -26.06 -18.27
C LYS A 76 7.84 -25.80 -17.19
N ALA A 77 7.38 -24.56 -17.11
CA ALA A 77 6.22 -24.16 -16.34
C ALA A 77 4.99 -25.01 -16.72
N GLY A 78 4.12 -25.26 -15.73
CA GLY A 78 2.94 -26.12 -15.87
C GLY A 78 3.20 -27.62 -15.74
N SER A 79 4.45 -28.04 -15.54
CA SER A 79 4.77 -29.43 -15.17
C SER A 79 4.48 -29.69 -13.69
N ASP A 80 4.20 -30.94 -13.31
CA ASP A 80 4.01 -31.33 -11.90
C ASP A 80 5.26 -31.05 -11.04
N THR A 81 6.43 -30.95 -11.66
CA THR A 81 7.69 -30.57 -11.00
C THR A 81 8.34 -29.40 -11.71
N PHE A 82 8.70 -28.36 -10.96
CA PHE A 82 9.54 -27.24 -11.41
C PHE A 82 11.02 -27.47 -11.10
N ALA A 83 11.31 -28.51 -10.33
CA ALA A 83 12.51 -28.60 -9.53
C ALA A 83 13.52 -29.64 -10.02
N ASN A 84 13.55 -30.08 -11.28
CA ASN A 84 14.63 -30.99 -11.71
C ASN A 84 16.04 -30.35 -11.63
N GLY A 85 16.10 -29.02 -11.56
CA GLY A 85 17.30 -28.23 -11.40
C GLY A 85 17.06 -26.81 -11.89
N CYS A 86 17.96 -25.90 -11.53
CA CYS A 86 18.07 -24.60 -12.17
C CYS A 86 19.53 -24.18 -12.27
N LYS A 87 19.81 -23.32 -13.25
CA LYS A 87 21.06 -22.59 -13.35
C LYS A 87 20.89 -21.24 -12.65
N THR A 88 21.60 -21.05 -11.55
CA THR A 88 21.60 -19.79 -10.78
C THR A 88 22.99 -19.15 -10.80
N PHE A 89 23.04 -17.85 -11.07
CA PHE A 89 24.28 -17.07 -11.11
C PHE A 89 24.00 -15.59 -10.84
N ASN A 90 25.04 -14.86 -10.43
CA ASN A 90 24.93 -13.43 -10.16
C ASN A 90 24.97 -12.63 -11.46
N LEU A 91 24.02 -11.73 -11.62
CA LEU A 91 24.07 -10.64 -12.59
C LEU A 91 25.01 -9.54 -12.13
N THR A 92 24.97 -9.27 -10.82
CA THR A 92 25.87 -8.34 -10.13
C THR A 92 25.98 -8.72 -8.66
N THR A 93 27.02 -8.22 -7.99
CA THR A 93 27.28 -8.46 -6.56
C THR A 93 27.53 -7.14 -5.85
N TRP A 94 27.12 -7.05 -4.60
CA TRP A 94 27.39 -5.88 -3.76
C TRP A 94 28.31 -6.23 -2.59
N SER A 95 29.10 -5.26 -2.13
CA SER A 95 29.99 -5.46 -1.00
C SER A 95 29.21 -5.64 0.31
N GLY A 96 29.76 -6.46 1.20
CA GLY A 96 29.26 -6.64 2.56
C GLY A 96 29.80 -7.92 3.19
N ARG A 97 29.54 -8.07 4.49
CA ARG A 97 29.94 -9.22 5.31
C ARG A 97 28.71 -10.01 5.75
N LEU A 98 28.94 -11.23 6.21
CA LEU A 98 27.89 -12.06 6.80
C LEU A 98 27.23 -11.31 7.97
N GLY A 99 25.90 -11.23 7.95
CA GLY A 99 25.09 -10.51 8.93
C GLY A 99 24.87 -9.02 8.66
N GLU A 100 25.46 -8.45 7.61
CA GLU A 100 25.15 -7.09 7.18
C GLU A 100 24.01 -7.11 6.17
N ASN A 101 22.76 -6.83 6.55
CA ASN A 101 21.64 -6.97 5.61
C ASN A 101 21.60 -5.91 4.50
N THR A 102 22.19 -4.72 4.73
CA THR A 102 22.15 -3.61 3.78
C THR A 102 22.93 -3.88 2.49
N THR A 103 22.28 -4.11 1.36
CA THR A 103 22.99 -4.28 0.07
C THR A 103 23.25 -2.96 -0.67
N GLY A 104 22.56 -1.88 -0.29
CA GLY A 104 22.67 -0.59 -1.01
C GLY A 104 22.11 -0.64 -2.43
N ALA A 105 21.15 -1.52 -2.69
CA ALA A 105 20.53 -1.68 -4.00
C ALA A 105 19.05 -2.02 -3.88
N ASN A 106 18.28 -1.73 -4.94
CA ASN A 106 16.93 -2.24 -5.15
C ASN A 106 16.91 -3.01 -6.47
N VAL A 107 16.65 -4.31 -6.43
CA VAL A 107 16.30 -5.08 -7.65
C VAL A 107 14.82 -4.89 -7.91
N THR A 108 14.46 -4.45 -9.12
CA THR A 108 13.11 -3.88 -9.33
C THR A 108 12.34 -4.48 -10.48
N ASP A 109 12.99 -5.13 -11.45
CA ASP A 109 12.25 -5.76 -12.53
C ASP A 109 13.05 -6.81 -13.31
N LEU A 110 12.32 -7.71 -13.99
CA LEU A 110 12.82 -8.77 -14.86
C LEU A 110 11.98 -8.83 -16.14
N ALA A 111 12.63 -8.82 -17.30
CA ALA A 111 11.99 -8.99 -18.60
C ALA A 111 12.73 -9.99 -19.51
N GLU A 112 12.01 -10.58 -20.46
CA GLU A 112 12.57 -11.37 -21.55
C GLU A 112 12.58 -10.56 -22.85
N THR A 113 13.61 -10.75 -23.66
CA THR A 113 13.66 -10.32 -25.07
C THR A 113 13.86 -11.52 -26.00
N SER A 114 13.82 -11.31 -27.31
CA SER A 114 14.11 -12.35 -28.31
C SER A 114 15.51 -12.95 -28.12
N SER A 115 16.49 -12.18 -27.64
CA SER A 115 17.89 -12.62 -27.49
C SER A 115 18.35 -12.90 -26.06
N GLY A 116 17.62 -12.47 -25.02
CA GLY A 116 18.11 -12.57 -23.64
C GLY A 116 17.10 -12.26 -22.55
N TYR A 117 17.65 -11.99 -21.37
CA TYR A 117 16.93 -11.56 -20.17
C TYR A 117 17.48 -10.22 -19.70
N LEU A 118 16.59 -9.33 -19.28
CA LEU A 118 16.92 -8.02 -18.74
C LEU A 118 16.55 -7.95 -17.27
N ALA A 119 17.43 -7.39 -16.45
CA ALA A 119 17.15 -7.07 -15.06
C ALA A 119 17.45 -5.60 -14.79
N ALA A 120 16.46 -4.89 -14.25
CA ALA A 120 16.60 -3.50 -13.83
C ALA A 120 16.82 -3.42 -12.31
N TYR A 121 17.71 -2.53 -11.90
CA TYR A 121 17.96 -2.26 -10.50
C TYR A 121 18.56 -0.88 -10.30
N SER A 122 18.44 -0.35 -9.08
CA SER A 122 19.18 0.83 -8.65
C SER A 122 20.21 0.46 -7.59
N SER A 123 21.34 1.18 -7.52
CA SER A 123 22.37 0.94 -6.51
C SER A 123 23.16 2.19 -6.15
N THR A 124 23.51 2.32 -4.87
CA THR A 124 24.43 3.34 -4.35
C THR A 124 25.89 3.07 -4.74
N GLY A 125 26.22 1.84 -5.12
CA GLY A 125 27.59 1.37 -5.32
C GLY A 125 28.39 1.15 -4.02
N LYS A 126 27.81 1.40 -2.84
CA LYS A 126 28.51 1.31 -1.54
C LYS A 126 28.29 -0.01 -0.80
N GLY A 127 27.37 -0.85 -1.25
CA GLY A 127 27.07 -2.12 -0.59
C GLY A 127 26.57 -1.91 0.85
N SER A 128 27.13 -2.65 1.80
CA SER A 128 26.82 -2.50 3.23
C SER A 128 27.23 -1.18 3.86
N ALA A 129 28.10 -0.39 3.21
CA ALA A 129 28.44 0.95 3.67
C ALA A 129 27.41 2.01 3.28
N SER A 130 26.28 1.62 2.67
CA SER A 130 25.24 2.56 2.24
C SER A 130 24.44 3.12 3.41
N THR A 131 24.20 4.42 3.39
CA THR A 131 23.20 5.08 4.22
C THR A 131 21.89 5.15 3.44
N ILE A 132 20.98 4.23 3.74
CA ILE A 132 19.68 4.13 3.05
C ILE A 132 18.90 5.44 3.18
N GLY A 133 18.36 5.92 2.07
CA GLY A 133 17.61 7.17 1.99
C GLY A 133 18.46 8.44 1.89
N GLN A 134 19.79 8.36 2.05
CA GLN A 134 20.69 9.52 1.98
C GLN A 134 21.78 9.40 0.91
N ASP A 135 22.12 8.17 0.51
CA ASP A 135 23.03 7.94 -0.60
C ASP A 135 22.29 7.91 -1.94
N PRO A 136 22.76 8.64 -2.97
CA PRO A 136 22.14 8.62 -4.29
C PRO A 136 22.30 7.25 -4.93
N MET A 137 21.22 6.75 -5.56
CA MET A 137 21.25 5.51 -6.32
C MET A 137 21.33 5.76 -7.82
N ASN A 138 22.20 5.01 -8.48
CA ASN A 138 22.32 4.98 -9.92
C ASN A 138 21.49 3.83 -10.51
N ILE A 139 20.98 4.04 -11.72
CA ILE A 139 20.17 3.08 -12.46
C ILE A 139 21.06 2.16 -13.28
N PHE A 140 20.76 0.88 -13.24
CA PHE A 140 21.48 -0.16 -13.98
C PHE A 140 20.52 -1.05 -14.74
N LEU A 141 20.98 -1.54 -15.89
CA LEU A 141 20.34 -2.56 -16.69
C LEU A 141 21.34 -3.67 -16.98
N SER A 142 21.06 -4.87 -16.46
CA SER A 142 21.78 -6.08 -16.82
C SER A 142 21.09 -6.77 -17.99
N TYR A 143 21.86 -7.24 -18.95
CA TYR A 143 21.41 -8.09 -20.05
C TYR A 143 22.17 -9.41 -20.01
N THR A 144 21.47 -10.54 -19.94
CA THR A 144 22.06 -11.88 -20.08
C THR A 144 21.63 -12.52 -21.38
N SER A 145 22.59 -12.94 -22.20
CA SER A 145 22.32 -13.63 -23.46
C SER A 145 21.70 -15.02 -23.24
N LYS A 146 20.74 -15.40 -24.08
CA LYS A 146 20.22 -16.78 -24.12
C LYS A 146 21.26 -17.79 -24.62
N ASP A 147 22.24 -17.35 -25.39
CA ASP A 147 23.34 -18.20 -25.89
C ASP A 147 24.38 -18.50 -24.81
N ASP A 148 24.48 -17.64 -23.80
CA ASP A 148 25.35 -17.84 -22.63
C ASP A 148 24.64 -17.33 -21.36
N VAL A 149 23.83 -18.22 -20.78
CA VAL A 149 23.10 -17.95 -19.54
C VAL A 149 24.05 -18.05 -18.35
N SER A 150 24.97 -17.11 -18.19
CA SER A 150 25.94 -17.08 -17.08
C SER A 150 26.36 -15.65 -16.74
N SER A 151 27.14 -15.49 -15.67
CA SER A 151 27.73 -14.18 -15.35
C SER A 151 28.66 -13.68 -16.47
N ASN A 152 29.28 -14.57 -17.26
CA ASN A 152 30.14 -14.18 -18.39
C ASN A 152 29.32 -13.70 -19.59
N GLY A 153 28.15 -14.30 -19.82
CA GLY A 153 27.21 -13.85 -20.85
C GLY A 153 26.33 -12.68 -20.42
N THR A 154 26.63 -12.06 -19.28
CA THR A 154 25.90 -10.92 -18.74
C THR A 154 26.67 -9.61 -18.96
N THR A 155 26.00 -8.63 -19.57
CA THR A 155 26.48 -7.26 -19.70
C THR A 155 25.73 -6.36 -18.74
N VAL A 156 26.45 -5.70 -17.83
CA VAL A 156 25.89 -4.71 -16.89
C VAL A 156 26.11 -3.31 -17.45
N ARG A 157 25.04 -2.54 -17.62
CA ARG A 157 25.08 -1.15 -18.08
C ARG A 157 24.64 -0.21 -16.97
N GLN A 158 25.52 0.69 -16.56
CA GLN A 158 25.16 1.80 -15.69
C GLN A 158 24.57 2.93 -16.55
N LEU A 159 23.29 3.24 -16.36
CA LEU A 159 22.58 4.21 -17.17
C LEU A 159 22.76 5.64 -16.67
N THR A 160 23.04 5.81 -15.37
CA THR A 160 23.15 7.12 -14.72
C THR A 160 24.42 7.16 -13.86
N SER A 161 24.96 8.35 -13.61
CA SER A 161 26.22 8.49 -12.84
C SER A 161 26.18 9.68 -11.88
N TRP A 162 25.22 9.68 -10.96
CA TRP A 162 25.12 10.67 -9.89
C TRP A 162 26.26 10.48 -8.88
N PRO A 163 27.03 11.55 -8.57
CA PRO A 163 28.08 11.50 -7.55
C PRO A 163 27.49 11.40 -6.14
N SER A 164 28.32 11.10 -5.15
CA SER A 164 27.88 10.88 -3.76
C SER A 164 27.24 12.09 -3.08
N ASP A 165 27.52 13.29 -3.58
CA ASP A 165 26.98 14.58 -3.13
C ASP A 165 25.86 15.08 -4.06
N SER A 166 25.32 14.24 -4.94
CA SER A 166 24.23 14.66 -5.81
C SER A 166 22.97 14.96 -5.01
N GLU A 167 22.30 16.05 -5.37
CA GLU A 167 20.97 16.34 -4.85
C GLU A 167 19.87 15.59 -5.62
N LEU A 168 20.22 14.80 -6.64
CA LEU A 168 19.27 14.07 -7.49
C LEU A 168 19.68 12.61 -7.64
N TYR A 169 18.69 11.72 -7.72
CA TYR A 169 18.91 10.34 -8.12
C TYR A 169 17.66 9.69 -8.73
N GLY A 170 17.81 8.49 -9.29
CA GLY A 170 16.70 7.66 -9.78
C GLY A 170 16.36 6.57 -8.78
N SER A 171 15.10 6.49 -8.36
CA SER A 171 14.69 5.62 -7.25
C SER A 171 14.60 4.15 -7.65
N GLN A 172 13.60 3.78 -8.45
CA GLN A 172 13.26 2.39 -8.78
C GLN A 172 12.92 2.27 -10.27
N PRO A 173 13.81 1.68 -11.08
CA PRO A 173 13.57 1.51 -12.51
C PRO A 173 12.61 0.34 -12.77
N VAL A 174 11.74 0.49 -13.77
CA VAL A 174 10.86 -0.58 -14.25
C VAL A 174 11.06 -0.79 -15.74
N LEU A 175 10.92 -2.04 -16.17
CA LEU A 175 10.95 -2.48 -17.55
C LEU A 175 9.53 -2.65 -18.04
N VAL A 176 9.25 -2.11 -19.22
CA VAL A 176 7.96 -2.24 -19.89
C VAL A 176 8.20 -2.80 -21.28
N PRO A 177 8.18 -4.14 -21.44
CA PRO A 177 8.30 -4.78 -22.75
C PRO A 177 7.15 -4.35 -23.65
N THR A 178 7.46 -3.89 -24.86
CA THR A 178 6.44 -3.61 -25.91
C THR A 178 6.44 -4.67 -27.00
N GLY A 179 7.29 -5.68 -26.87
CA GLY A 179 7.46 -6.81 -27.77
C GLY A 179 8.76 -7.55 -27.47
N PRO A 180 9.07 -8.63 -28.21
CA PRO A 180 10.30 -9.39 -28.01
C PRO A 180 11.57 -8.60 -28.38
N ASP A 181 11.46 -7.60 -29.24
CA ASP A 181 12.63 -6.87 -29.75
C ASP A 181 13.03 -5.66 -28.91
N GLY A 182 12.29 -5.38 -27.83
CA GLY A 182 12.59 -4.27 -26.95
C GLY A 182 11.40 -3.72 -26.18
N GLY A 183 11.63 -2.59 -25.54
CA GLY A 183 10.66 -1.91 -24.72
C GLY A 183 11.23 -0.63 -24.14
N TYR A 184 10.67 -0.22 -23.00
CA TYR A 184 11.10 0.98 -22.28
C TYR A 184 11.61 0.62 -20.90
N ILE A 185 12.68 1.29 -20.47
CA ILE A 185 13.05 1.39 -19.07
C ILE A 185 12.68 2.80 -18.58
N LEU A 186 12.06 2.89 -17.41
CA LEU A 186 11.63 4.17 -16.83
C LEU A 186 11.78 4.18 -15.31
N TRP A 187 12.11 5.34 -14.76
CA TRP A 187 12.27 5.53 -13.31
C TRP A 187 11.83 6.94 -12.90
N GLN A 188 11.36 7.05 -11.66
CA GLN A 188 11.07 8.32 -11.04
C GLN A 188 12.38 8.97 -10.61
N LEU A 189 12.54 10.26 -10.92
CA LEU A 189 13.60 11.04 -10.31
C LEU A 189 13.17 11.46 -8.90
N ALA A 190 14.13 11.48 -7.99
CA ALA A 190 13.97 11.99 -6.65
C ALA A 190 15.02 13.06 -6.35
N GLU A 191 14.69 13.99 -5.47
CA GLU A 191 15.47 15.15 -5.08
C GLU A 191 15.70 15.15 -3.57
N LYS A 192 16.91 15.53 -3.16
CA LYS A 192 17.32 15.62 -1.78
C LYS A 192 16.81 16.90 -1.15
N TRP A 193 16.24 16.78 0.03
CA TRP A 193 15.69 17.88 0.80
C TRP A 193 16.62 18.25 1.96
N ASP A 194 16.35 19.39 2.61
CA ASP A 194 17.17 19.92 3.72
C ASP A 194 17.34 18.95 4.89
N ASN A 195 16.43 17.99 5.05
CA ASN A 195 16.53 16.95 6.06
C ASN A 195 17.53 15.82 5.72
N GLY A 196 18.17 15.90 4.55
CA GLY A 196 19.17 14.96 4.06
C GLY A 196 18.60 13.73 3.34
N TYR A 197 17.28 13.60 3.23
CA TYR A 197 16.60 12.50 2.55
C TYR A 197 16.13 12.90 1.16
N TYR A 198 15.98 11.91 0.27
CA TYR A 198 15.40 12.15 -1.04
C TYR A 198 13.91 11.82 -1.11
N TYR A 199 13.19 12.65 -1.86
CA TYR A 199 11.76 12.51 -2.14
C TYR A 199 11.51 12.50 -3.65
N ASN A 200 10.55 11.69 -4.10
CA ASN A 200 10.18 11.65 -5.51
C ASN A 200 9.74 13.04 -6.00
N LYS A 201 10.26 13.46 -7.15
CA LYS A 201 9.82 14.68 -7.84
C LYS A 201 8.80 14.30 -8.92
N GLU A 202 8.02 15.25 -9.43
CA GLU A 202 7.14 15.05 -10.58
C GLU A 202 7.91 15.05 -11.92
N SER A 203 8.89 14.17 -12.05
CA SER A 203 9.65 14.01 -13.27
C SER A 203 10.19 12.60 -13.37
N ILE A 204 9.94 11.97 -14.51
CA ILE A 204 10.47 10.64 -14.82
C ILE A 204 11.60 10.76 -15.84
N GLN A 205 12.49 9.79 -15.83
CA GLN A 205 13.39 9.53 -16.94
C GLN A 205 13.09 8.19 -17.57
N TYR A 206 13.31 8.10 -18.87
CA TYR A 206 13.03 6.91 -19.64
C TYR A 206 13.96 6.77 -20.85
N ALA A 207 14.16 5.54 -21.29
CA ALA A 207 14.89 5.22 -22.50
C ALA A 207 14.28 3.96 -23.15
N THR A 208 14.44 3.81 -24.45
CA THR A 208 14.14 2.53 -25.11
C THR A 208 15.31 1.58 -24.94
N TYR A 209 15.03 0.28 -24.82
CA TYR A 209 16.04 -0.77 -24.95
C TYR A 209 15.71 -1.69 -26.13
N SER A 210 16.73 -2.22 -26.80
CA SER A 210 16.61 -3.27 -27.81
C SER A 210 16.78 -4.68 -27.21
N ALA A 211 16.56 -5.71 -28.04
CA ALA A 211 16.64 -7.11 -27.63
C ALA A 211 17.93 -7.48 -26.88
N ASP A 212 19.08 -6.93 -27.32
CA ASP A 212 20.41 -7.13 -26.73
C ASP A 212 20.69 -6.25 -25.48
N GLY A 213 19.67 -5.55 -25.00
CA GLY A 213 19.75 -4.62 -23.88
C GLY A 213 20.51 -3.33 -24.17
N THR A 214 20.80 -3.01 -25.44
CA THR A 214 21.34 -1.69 -25.80
C THR A 214 20.29 -0.62 -25.53
N VAL A 215 20.69 0.47 -24.86
CA VAL A 215 19.79 1.53 -24.39
C VAL A 215 20.00 2.80 -25.21
N SER A 216 18.91 3.47 -25.58
CA SER A 216 18.96 4.78 -26.26
C SER A 216 19.41 5.90 -25.34
N ASP A 217 19.50 7.12 -25.87
CA ASP A 217 19.61 8.32 -25.04
C ASP A 217 18.45 8.39 -24.04
N ILE A 218 18.78 8.82 -22.83
CA ILE A 218 17.82 9.03 -21.75
C ILE A 218 17.07 10.32 -22.01
N LYS A 219 15.74 10.23 -21.94
CA LYS A 219 14.82 11.36 -22.04
C LYS A 219 14.22 11.65 -20.67
N THR A 220 13.87 12.90 -20.43
CA THR A 220 13.17 13.36 -19.22
C THR A 220 11.76 13.79 -19.60
N ALA A 221 10.77 13.49 -18.75
CA ALA A 221 9.42 14.04 -18.84
C ALA A 221 9.04 14.64 -17.49
N ASP A 222 8.88 15.97 -17.46
CA ASP A 222 8.47 16.74 -16.29
C ASP A 222 6.94 16.82 -16.17
N GLY A 223 6.42 17.03 -14.96
CA GLY A 223 4.98 16.98 -14.66
C GLY A 223 4.40 15.56 -14.76
N VAL A 224 5.26 14.55 -14.66
CA VAL A 224 4.90 13.15 -14.82
C VAL A 224 5.30 12.38 -13.57
N GLN A 225 4.37 11.56 -13.09
CA GLN A 225 4.60 10.70 -11.94
C GLN A 225 4.40 9.24 -12.32
N MET A 226 5.25 8.38 -11.77
CA MET A 226 5.09 6.93 -11.85
C MET A 226 3.99 6.45 -10.92
N SER A 227 3.27 5.43 -11.39
CA SER A 227 2.30 4.71 -10.57
C SER A 227 2.99 3.81 -9.54
N ARG A 228 2.24 3.42 -8.50
CA ARG A 228 2.59 2.24 -7.69
C ARG A 228 2.30 0.92 -8.41
N CYS A 229 1.46 0.94 -9.45
CA CYS A 229 1.21 -0.22 -10.29
C CYS A 229 2.24 -0.31 -11.42
N HIS A 230 2.53 -1.53 -11.88
CA HIS A 230 3.42 -1.73 -13.02
C HIS A 230 2.82 -1.12 -14.29
N PRO A 231 3.54 -0.27 -15.05
CA PRO A 231 3.08 0.18 -16.36
C PRO A 231 2.91 -1.01 -17.31
N ILE A 232 1.90 -0.94 -18.17
CA ILE A 232 1.61 -2.03 -19.13
C ILE A 232 1.91 -1.61 -20.56
N SER A 233 2.11 -2.59 -21.44
CA SER A 233 2.06 -2.33 -22.87
C SER A 233 0.64 -2.45 -23.40
N TYR A 234 0.20 -1.44 -24.17
CA TYR A 234 -1.07 -1.44 -24.87
C TYR A 234 -0.89 -0.85 -26.28
N ASN A 235 -1.19 -1.63 -27.31
CA ASN A 235 -1.02 -1.24 -28.73
C ASN A 235 0.39 -0.70 -29.06
N GLY A 236 1.43 -1.34 -28.52
CA GLY A 236 2.84 -0.94 -28.73
C GLY A 236 3.26 0.34 -27.99
N LYS A 237 2.38 0.88 -27.14
CA LYS A 237 2.66 2.02 -26.26
C LYS A 237 2.80 1.54 -24.83
N VAL A 238 3.41 2.37 -23.99
CA VAL A 238 3.45 2.15 -22.53
C VAL A 238 2.37 3.00 -21.90
N VAL A 239 1.55 2.39 -21.03
CA VAL A 239 0.42 3.05 -20.39
C VAL A 239 0.48 2.82 -18.88
N TRP A 240 0.28 3.87 -18.11
CA TRP A 240 0.09 3.81 -16.66
C TRP A 240 -0.82 4.95 -16.23
N TYR A 241 -1.18 4.98 -14.96
CA TYR A 241 -1.88 6.11 -14.36
C TYR A 241 -1.23 6.49 -13.03
N SER A 242 -1.28 7.78 -12.69
CA SER A 242 -1.02 8.26 -11.34
C SER A 242 -2.26 8.96 -10.84
N THR A 243 -2.58 8.79 -9.55
CA THR A 243 -3.65 9.55 -8.91
C THR A 243 -3.12 10.86 -8.33
N HIS A 244 -1.92 10.85 -7.73
CA HIS A 244 -1.40 12.02 -6.99
C HIS A 244 -2.45 12.59 -6.02
N ASP A 245 -3.14 11.71 -5.27
CA ASP A 245 -4.24 12.10 -4.40
C ASP A 245 -5.32 12.95 -5.11
N SER A 246 -5.51 12.71 -6.41
CA SER A 246 -6.47 13.33 -7.31
C SER A 246 -7.12 12.30 -8.24
N THR A 247 -8.03 12.74 -9.10
CA THR A 247 -8.58 11.91 -10.19
C THR A 247 -7.45 11.30 -11.02
N PRO A 248 -7.50 10.01 -11.39
CA PRO A 248 -6.45 9.37 -12.16
C PRO A 248 -6.07 10.16 -13.42
N VAL A 249 -4.79 10.47 -13.55
CA VAL A 249 -4.20 10.94 -14.80
C VAL A 249 -3.57 9.74 -15.50
N PHE A 250 -4.09 9.40 -16.67
CA PHE A 250 -3.50 8.36 -17.51
C PHE A 250 -2.33 8.95 -18.30
N TYR A 251 -1.21 8.25 -18.31
CA TYR A 251 -0.05 8.59 -19.11
C TYR A 251 0.15 7.55 -20.20
N VAL A 252 0.48 8.03 -21.39
CA VAL A 252 0.84 7.19 -22.54
C VAL A 252 2.22 7.62 -23.02
N LEU A 253 3.16 6.70 -23.04
CA LEU A 253 4.49 6.87 -23.62
C LEU A 253 4.57 6.14 -24.96
N ASP A 254 4.95 6.90 -26.00
CA ASP A 254 5.27 6.37 -27.33
C ASP A 254 6.53 7.03 -27.91
N SER A 255 6.79 6.84 -29.21
CA SER A 255 7.99 7.38 -29.87
C SER A 255 8.11 8.91 -29.82
N SER A 256 6.99 9.62 -29.65
CA SER A 256 6.96 11.08 -29.57
C SER A 256 7.20 11.61 -28.15
N GLY A 257 7.10 10.77 -27.12
CA GLY A 257 7.29 11.13 -25.73
C GLY A 257 6.12 10.70 -24.84
N VAL A 258 6.05 11.29 -23.65
CA VAL A 258 4.99 11.04 -22.67
C VAL A 258 3.85 12.04 -22.88
N HIS A 259 2.62 11.54 -22.90
CA HIS A 259 1.39 12.32 -23.02
C HIS A 259 0.48 12.02 -21.83
N SER A 260 -0.11 13.06 -21.24
CA SER A 260 -1.08 12.92 -20.14
C SER A 260 -2.51 13.08 -20.63
N TYR A 261 -3.41 12.30 -20.04
CA TYR A 261 -4.84 12.25 -20.29
C TYR A 261 -5.56 12.32 -18.93
N PRO A 262 -5.78 13.54 -18.39
CA PRO A 262 -6.55 13.69 -17.16
C PRO A 262 -8.00 13.26 -17.41
N VAL A 263 -8.57 12.49 -16.50
CA VAL A 263 -10.01 12.19 -16.53
C VAL A 263 -10.76 13.45 -16.07
N GLY A 264 -11.49 14.11 -16.96
CA GLY A 264 -12.30 15.28 -16.61
C GLY A 264 -13.57 14.92 -15.82
N GLU A 265 -14.11 15.85 -15.04
CA GLU A 265 -15.39 15.74 -14.30
C GLU A 265 -16.65 15.68 -15.21
N GLY A 266 -16.54 15.22 -16.46
CA GLY A 266 -17.69 15.12 -17.36
C GLY A 266 -17.43 14.20 -18.54
N GLY A 267 -18.01 13.00 -18.53
CA GLY A 267 -17.93 12.10 -19.67
C GLY A 267 -18.45 10.69 -19.46
N GLY A 268 -19.78 10.53 -19.33
CA GLY A 268 -20.50 9.28 -19.63
C GLY A 268 -21.23 8.65 -18.45
N GLN A 269 -22.56 8.87 -18.37
CA GLN A 269 -23.45 8.03 -17.57
C GLN A 269 -23.21 6.56 -17.93
N GLN A 270 -22.85 5.75 -16.93
CA GLN A 270 -23.06 4.31 -17.01
C GLN A 270 -24.57 4.07 -17.18
N PRO A 271 -25.04 3.22 -18.12
CA PRO A 271 -26.46 2.96 -18.23
C PRO A 271 -26.97 2.28 -16.97
N ASP A 272 -28.05 2.81 -16.40
CA ASP A 272 -28.78 2.18 -15.28
C ASP A 272 -29.17 0.74 -15.65
N PRO A 273 -28.99 -0.24 -14.75
CA PRO A 273 -29.66 -1.52 -14.87
C PRO A 273 -31.18 -1.33 -14.68
N ASP A 274 -31.96 -1.92 -15.59
CA ASP A 274 -33.42 -1.91 -15.64
C ASP A 274 -34.09 -2.20 -14.26
N PRO A 275 -35.22 -1.56 -13.92
CA PRO A 275 -35.95 -1.82 -12.69
C PRO A 275 -36.69 -3.17 -12.73
N ASP A 276 -36.52 -3.97 -11.67
CA ASP A 276 -37.19 -5.26 -11.44
C ASP A 276 -38.73 -5.07 -11.34
N PRO A 277 -39.56 -5.83 -12.11
CA PRO A 277 -40.97 -5.51 -12.32
C PRO A 277 -41.95 -6.12 -11.31
N ASN A 278 -41.57 -6.45 -10.06
CA ASN A 278 -42.53 -7.08 -9.15
C ASN A 278 -42.31 -6.75 -7.65
N PRO A 279 -43.09 -5.83 -7.05
CA PRO A 279 -43.14 -5.63 -5.61
C PRO A 279 -44.15 -6.62 -4.99
N ASP A 280 -43.69 -7.52 -4.12
CA ASP A 280 -44.60 -8.37 -3.32
C ASP A 280 -44.90 -7.68 -1.96
N PRO A 281 -46.12 -7.78 -1.42
CA PRO A 281 -46.62 -6.92 -0.35
C PRO A 281 -46.39 -7.49 1.06
N ASP A 282 -46.05 -6.61 1.99
CA ASP A 282 -45.84 -6.90 3.41
C ASP A 282 -47.10 -7.43 4.13
N PRO A 283 -47.00 -8.54 4.88
CA PRO A 283 -48.00 -8.92 5.85
C PRO A 283 -47.42 -8.88 7.28
N TYR A 284 -48.01 -8.00 8.10
CA TYR A 284 -48.04 -7.98 9.58
C TYR A 284 -47.26 -6.87 10.33
N PRO A 285 -47.80 -6.41 11.48
CA PRO A 285 -47.69 -5.03 11.95
C PRO A 285 -46.48 -4.76 12.83
N ASP A 286 -46.05 -3.52 12.72
CA ASP A 286 -44.93 -2.85 13.37
C ASP A 286 -45.02 -2.85 14.91
N PRO A 287 -43.98 -3.32 15.64
CA PRO A 287 -43.80 -2.98 17.04
C PRO A 287 -43.21 -1.57 17.18
N ASP A 288 -44.06 -0.63 17.59
CA ASP A 288 -43.85 0.77 18.02
C ASP A 288 -42.53 1.46 17.58
N PRO A 289 -42.62 2.52 16.75
CA PRO A 289 -41.48 3.19 16.15
C PRO A 289 -40.64 3.92 17.18
N THR A 290 -39.31 3.81 17.06
CA THR A 290 -38.44 4.90 17.50
C THR A 290 -38.88 6.18 16.77
N PRO A 291 -39.13 7.31 17.47
CA PRO A 291 -39.67 8.50 16.84
C PRO A 291 -38.77 9.01 15.69
N ASP A 292 -39.37 9.17 14.51
CA ASP A 292 -38.89 9.91 13.34
C ASP A 292 -39.03 11.45 13.58
N PRO A 293 -38.36 12.34 12.82
CA PRO A 293 -37.65 13.48 13.37
C PRO A 293 -38.61 14.66 13.54
N GLY A 294 -38.87 15.03 14.78
CA GLY A 294 -39.51 16.32 15.05
C GLY A 294 -38.57 17.45 14.69
N ASP A 295 -38.91 18.21 13.64
CA ASP A 295 -38.50 19.60 13.48
C ASP A 295 -38.64 20.34 14.81
N GLY A 296 -37.54 20.89 15.32
CA GLY A 296 -37.52 21.47 16.66
C GLY A 296 -36.23 22.21 17.00
N GLU A 297 -36.12 23.40 16.42
CA GLU A 297 -35.50 24.61 16.99
C GLU A 297 -34.00 24.62 17.34
N ASN A 298 -33.36 25.77 17.03
CA ASN A 298 -32.05 26.18 17.51
C ASN A 298 -32.02 26.26 19.05
N GLY A 299 -31.92 25.11 19.72
CA GLY A 299 -31.75 24.96 21.16
C GLY A 299 -30.27 25.02 21.52
N ASP A 300 -29.95 25.75 22.59
CA ASP A 300 -28.63 25.81 23.20
C ASP A 300 -28.22 24.39 23.68
N PHE A 301 -27.45 23.66 22.86
CA PHE A 301 -27.00 22.30 23.18
C PHE A 301 -26.04 22.33 24.37
N SER A 302 -26.59 22.19 25.57
CA SER A 302 -25.82 22.07 26.82
C SER A 302 -26.12 20.73 27.49
N PHE A 303 -25.07 20.09 28.01
CA PHE A 303 -25.18 18.83 28.76
C PHE A 303 -24.79 19.08 30.21
N SER A 304 -25.59 18.55 31.14
CA SER A 304 -25.39 18.72 32.58
C SER A 304 -24.06 18.16 33.10
N ASP A 305 -23.49 17.17 32.39
CA ASP A 305 -22.21 16.52 32.69
C ASP A 305 -21.06 16.99 31.80
N VAL A 306 -21.23 18.11 31.09
CA VAL A 306 -20.19 18.77 30.30
C VAL A 306 -19.97 20.21 30.81
N PRO A 307 -19.18 20.40 31.88
CA PRO A 307 -18.83 21.72 32.36
C PRO A 307 -18.04 22.52 31.31
N ALA A 308 -18.37 23.80 31.14
CA ALA A 308 -17.78 24.66 30.10
C ALA A 308 -16.25 24.82 30.16
N ASN A 309 -15.62 24.53 31.30
CA ASN A 309 -14.17 24.61 31.49
C ASN A 309 -13.43 23.29 31.23
N GLN A 310 -14.10 22.25 30.74
CA GLN A 310 -13.47 20.97 30.37
C GLN A 310 -12.93 21.02 28.94
N TRP A 311 -11.82 20.32 28.69
CA TRP A 311 -11.17 20.27 27.38
C TRP A 311 -12.10 19.75 26.27
N TYR A 312 -13.05 18.88 26.63
CA TYR A 312 -13.99 18.25 25.71
C TYR A 312 -15.30 19.02 25.52
N ALA A 313 -15.50 20.14 26.21
CA ALA A 313 -16.79 20.82 26.23
C ALA A 313 -17.21 21.28 24.84
N ASP A 314 -16.31 21.96 24.12
CA ASP A 314 -16.56 22.45 22.76
C ASP A 314 -16.82 21.30 21.78
N TYR A 315 -16.03 20.23 21.86
CA TYR A 315 -16.19 19.06 20.99
C TYR A 315 -17.52 18.33 21.21
N ALA A 316 -17.93 18.13 22.47
CA ALA A 316 -19.19 17.45 22.79
C ALA A 316 -20.41 18.23 22.26
N VAL A 317 -20.39 19.57 22.40
CA VAL A 317 -21.46 20.44 21.93
C VAL A 317 -21.51 20.47 20.40
N LYS A 318 -20.37 20.67 19.73
CA LYS A 318 -20.29 20.71 18.26
C LYS A 318 -20.66 19.38 17.61
N ALA A 319 -20.18 18.26 18.16
CA ALA A 319 -20.53 16.93 17.66
C ALA A 319 -22.04 16.65 17.80
N ALA A 320 -22.69 17.17 18.85
CA ALA A 320 -24.14 17.07 19.02
C ALA A 320 -24.92 17.95 18.05
N GLN A 321 -24.50 19.22 17.89
CA GLN A 321 -25.11 20.17 16.97
C GLN A 321 -25.03 19.70 15.52
N ALA A 322 -23.90 19.12 15.11
CA ALA A 322 -23.70 18.58 13.79
C ALA A 322 -24.32 17.18 13.58
N GLY A 323 -25.01 16.63 14.58
CA GLY A 323 -25.64 15.31 14.49
C GLY A 323 -24.67 14.12 14.50
N LEU A 324 -23.36 14.36 14.66
CA LEU A 324 -22.31 13.34 14.67
C LEU A 324 -22.40 12.42 15.89
N MET A 325 -22.81 12.97 17.05
CA MET A 325 -23.03 12.21 18.28
C MET A 325 -24.25 12.69 19.04
N LYS A 326 -25.10 11.77 19.51
CA LYS A 326 -26.24 12.10 20.39
C LYS A 326 -25.87 11.95 21.86
N GLY A 327 -26.55 12.69 22.74
CA GLY A 327 -26.46 12.48 24.19
C GLY A 327 -26.93 11.09 24.61
N THR A 328 -26.60 10.67 25.83
CA THR A 328 -26.98 9.36 26.40
C THR A 328 -28.32 9.38 27.13
N GLY A 329 -29.02 10.51 27.11
CA GLY A 329 -30.32 10.72 27.77
C GLY A 329 -30.19 11.42 29.13
N GLY A 330 -31.30 11.99 29.62
CA GLY A 330 -31.35 12.71 30.90
C GLY A 330 -30.40 13.91 30.96
N ASP A 331 -30.32 14.68 29.87
CA ASP A 331 -29.44 15.85 29.70
C ASP A 331 -27.95 15.55 29.88
N LYS A 332 -27.50 14.35 29.50
CA LYS A 332 -26.10 13.91 29.61
C LYS A 332 -25.47 13.58 28.26
N PHE A 333 -24.18 13.89 28.15
CA PHE A 333 -23.31 13.43 27.07
C PHE A 333 -22.53 12.17 27.45
N SER A 334 -22.24 11.96 28.74
CA SER A 334 -21.39 10.90 29.28
C SER A 334 -19.97 10.89 28.69
N PRO A 335 -19.19 11.98 28.84
CA PRO A 335 -17.90 12.16 28.16
C PRO A 335 -16.89 11.05 28.45
N ASN A 336 -16.88 10.52 29.67
CA ASN A 336 -15.93 9.49 30.10
C ASN A 336 -16.39 8.04 29.79
N ALA A 337 -17.60 7.84 29.27
CA ALA A 337 -18.06 6.51 28.92
C ALA A 337 -17.33 6.00 27.66
N THR A 338 -17.05 4.70 27.62
CA THR A 338 -16.31 4.06 26.52
C THR A 338 -17.25 3.48 25.48
N LEU A 339 -16.87 3.60 24.21
CA LEU A 339 -17.61 3.03 23.09
C LEU A 339 -17.38 1.53 23.00
N THR A 340 -18.37 0.84 22.46
CA THR A 340 -18.29 -0.53 21.97
C THR A 340 -17.79 -0.57 20.52
N VAL A 341 -17.31 -1.73 20.07
CA VAL A 341 -16.91 -1.92 18.66
C VAL A 341 -18.12 -1.68 17.73
N ALA A 342 -19.33 -2.10 18.12
CA ALA A 342 -20.56 -1.84 17.40
C ALA A 342 -20.82 -0.35 17.16
N GLU A 343 -20.59 0.50 18.17
CA GLU A 343 -20.75 1.95 18.06
C GLU A 343 -19.71 2.55 17.11
N VAL A 344 -18.46 2.08 17.15
CA VAL A 344 -17.42 2.52 16.21
C VAL A 344 -17.75 2.10 14.77
N VAL A 345 -18.17 0.85 14.55
CA VAL A 345 -18.61 0.38 13.22
C VAL A 345 -19.79 1.19 12.71
N THR A 346 -20.72 1.57 13.58
CA THR A 346 -21.86 2.42 13.21
C THR A 346 -21.41 3.82 12.81
N LEU A 347 -20.42 4.40 13.50
CA LEU A 347 -19.83 5.68 13.11
C LEU A 347 -19.11 5.58 11.77
N THR A 348 -18.32 4.53 11.55
CA THR A 348 -17.66 4.24 10.27
C THR A 348 -18.66 4.16 9.12
N ALA A 349 -19.74 3.38 9.29
CA ALA A 349 -20.78 3.23 8.27
C ALA A 349 -21.43 4.56 7.94
N ARG A 350 -21.79 5.36 8.96
CA ARG A 350 -22.44 6.66 8.78
C ARG A 350 -21.52 7.67 8.10
N LEU A 351 -20.26 7.73 8.50
CA LEU A 351 -19.27 8.61 7.86
C LEU A 351 -19.10 8.26 6.39
N TYR A 352 -19.02 6.96 6.06
CA TYR A 352 -18.90 6.54 4.67
C TYR A 352 -20.17 6.85 3.88
N ALA A 353 -21.33 6.46 4.39
CA ALA A 353 -22.62 6.67 3.72
C ALA A 353 -22.90 8.15 3.46
N GLU A 354 -22.66 9.02 4.44
CA GLU A 354 -22.84 10.47 4.29
C GLU A 354 -22.01 11.04 3.14
N ARG A 355 -20.77 10.56 2.95
CA ARG A 355 -19.89 10.96 1.85
C ARG A 355 -20.34 10.45 0.49
N GLN A 356 -21.10 9.36 0.46
CA GLN A 356 -21.75 8.85 -0.75
C GLN A 356 -23.12 9.50 -1.01
N GLY A 357 -23.61 10.36 -0.10
CA GLY A 357 -24.97 10.89 -0.17
C GLY A 357 -26.04 9.85 0.15
N GLU A 358 -25.67 8.80 0.89
CA GLU A 358 -26.51 7.67 1.26
C GLU A 358 -26.85 7.66 2.75
N SER A 359 -27.79 6.77 3.13
CA SER A 359 -28.10 6.46 4.52
C SER A 359 -27.76 5.01 4.84
N VAL A 360 -27.26 4.75 6.05
CA VAL A 360 -27.00 3.37 6.50
C VAL A 360 -28.31 2.59 6.63
N PRO A 361 -28.47 1.45 5.94
CA PRO A 361 -29.69 0.65 6.00
C PRO A 361 -29.91 0.03 7.38
N THR A 362 -31.17 -0.15 7.75
CA THR A 362 -31.56 -0.97 8.90
C THR A 362 -31.58 -2.45 8.52
N SER A 363 -31.33 -3.34 9.48
CA SER A 363 -31.36 -4.78 9.27
C SER A 363 -31.98 -5.45 10.49
N ASP A 364 -32.69 -6.56 10.27
CA ASP A 364 -33.35 -7.31 11.32
C ASP A 364 -32.34 -7.90 12.31
N GLY A 365 -32.59 -7.72 13.61
CA GLY A 365 -31.77 -8.29 14.67
C GLY A 365 -31.06 -7.23 15.51
N ALA A 366 -29.75 -7.41 15.73
CA ALA A 366 -28.99 -6.48 16.57
C ALA A 366 -28.93 -5.09 15.91
N TRP A 367 -29.09 -4.03 16.71
CA TRP A 367 -29.21 -2.64 16.22
C TRP A 367 -28.05 -2.16 15.33
N TYR A 368 -26.86 -2.77 15.44
CA TYR A 368 -25.68 -2.44 14.65
C TYR A 368 -25.53 -3.28 13.38
N LEU A 369 -26.40 -4.27 13.15
CA LEU A 369 -26.20 -5.26 12.09
C LEU A 369 -26.28 -4.63 10.70
N GLY A 370 -27.20 -3.68 10.49
CA GLY A 370 -27.29 -2.95 9.22
C GLY A 370 -26.02 -2.16 8.90
N ALA A 371 -25.47 -1.46 9.89
CA ALA A 371 -24.18 -0.77 9.75
C ALA A 371 -23.00 -1.73 9.50
N TYR A 372 -23.01 -2.88 10.17
CA TYR A 372 -21.97 -3.90 10.00
C TYR A 372 -22.00 -4.52 8.60
N GLN A 373 -23.20 -4.85 8.09
CA GLN A 373 -23.39 -5.36 6.73
C GLN A 373 -23.02 -4.31 5.69
N TYR A 374 -23.48 -3.07 5.87
CA TYR A 374 -23.16 -1.96 4.99
C TYR A 374 -21.64 -1.75 4.87
N CYS A 375 -20.89 -1.82 5.97
CA CYS A 375 -19.44 -1.74 5.94
C CYS A 375 -18.79 -2.89 5.15
N ILE A 376 -19.35 -4.10 5.20
CA ILE A 376 -18.82 -5.25 4.44
C ILE A 376 -19.12 -5.09 2.95
N GLU A 377 -20.36 -4.73 2.60
CA GLU A 377 -20.82 -4.55 1.22
C GLU A 377 -20.03 -3.45 0.51
N ASN A 378 -19.67 -2.39 1.23
CA ASN A 378 -18.84 -1.30 0.73
C ASN A 378 -17.33 -1.54 0.87
N GLY A 379 -16.91 -2.75 1.24
CA GLY A 379 -15.49 -3.13 1.29
C GLY A 379 -14.68 -2.45 2.38
N LEU A 380 -15.32 -1.86 3.39
CA LEU A 380 -14.64 -1.20 4.51
C LEU A 380 -13.97 -2.21 5.44
N PHE A 381 -14.50 -3.42 5.58
CA PHE A 381 -13.81 -4.52 6.25
C PHE A 381 -14.43 -5.87 5.91
N THR A 382 -13.70 -6.94 6.19
CA THR A 382 -14.19 -8.33 6.14
C THR A 382 -14.62 -8.84 7.52
N THR A 383 -15.40 -9.91 7.55
CA THR A 383 -15.78 -10.59 8.80
C THR A 383 -14.59 -11.18 9.56
N SER A 384 -13.48 -11.45 8.87
CA SER A 384 -12.22 -11.88 9.50
C SER A 384 -11.48 -10.74 10.20
N GLU A 385 -11.49 -9.54 9.63
CA GLU A 385 -10.85 -8.38 10.24
C GLU A 385 -11.66 -7.84 11.42
N VAL A 386 -12.98 -7.89 11.33
CA VAL A 386 -13.88 -7.39 12.37
C VAL A 386 -14.95 -8.45 12.68
N PRO A 387 -14.67 -9.44 13.55
CA PRO A 387 -15.64 -10.50 13.82
C PRO A 387 -16.88 -9.99 14.56
N LEU A 388 -18.07 -10.46 14.18
CA LEU A 388 -19.35 -10.13 14.86
C LEU A 388 -19.32 -10.39 16.37
N SER A 389 -18.55 -11.39 16.83
CA SER A 389 -18.39 -11.71 18.25
C SER A 389 -17.73 -10.61 19.07
N THR A 390 -17.10 -9.63 18.42
CA THR A 390 -16.42 -8.51 19.09
C THR A 390 -17.31 -7.27 19.26
N MET A 391 -18.49 -7.23 18.64
CA MET A 391 -19.33 -6.03 18.55
C MET A 391 -19.70 -5.42 19.90
N LEU A 392 -19.89 -6.24 20.93
CA LEU A 392 -20.26 -5.78 22.28
C LEU A 392 -19.04 -5.48 23.17
N ASN A 393 -17.83 -5.78 22.71
CA ASN A 393 -16.61 -5.46 23.44
C ASN A 393 -16.37 -3.94 23.44
N LYS A 394 -15.66 -3.44 24.45
CA LYS A 394 -15.20 -2.05 24.45
C LYS A 394 -14.15 -1.86 23.36
N ALA A 395 -14.32 -0.82 22.55
CA ALA A 395 -13.44 -0.50 21.44
C ALA A 395 -12.14 0.12 21.96
N THR A 396 -11.02 -0.37 21.44
CA THR A 396 -9.72 0.25 21.69
C THR A 396 -9.50 1.46 20.78
N ARG A 397 -8.53 2.29 21.13
CA ARG A 397 -8.11 3.43 20.30
C ARG A 397 -7.56 2.98 18.95
N PHE A 398 -6.87 1.84 18.88
CA PHE A 398 -6.46 1.22 17.61
C PHE A 398 -7.66 0.83 16.73
N GLN A 399 -8.70 0.24 17.32
CA GLN A 399 -9.90 -0.12 16.57
C GLN A 399 -10.63 1.12 16.06
N MET A 400 -10.72 2.18 16.88
CA MET A 400 -11.31 3.46 16.47
C MET A 400 -10.58 4.04 15.26
N VAL A 401 -9.28 4.25 15.35
CA VAL A 401 -8.51 4.91 14.28
C VAL A 401 -8.55 4.07 12.99
N ASN A 402 -8.38 2.75 13.09
CA ASN A 402 -8.40 1.87 11.93
C ASN A 402 -9.78 1.83 11.26
N LEU A 403 -10.87 1.76 12.02
CA LEU A 403 -12.20 1.66 11.42
C LEU A 403 -12.67 2.98 10.82
N LEU A 404 -12.42 4.12 11.49
CA LEU A 404 -12.78 5.41 10.93
C LEU A 404 -11.92 5.75 9.70
N ASP A 405 -10.63 5.41 9.71
CA ASP A 405 -9.73 5.68 8.58
C ASP A 405 -10.22 5.09 7.26
N ARG A 406 -10.86 3.91 7.32
CA ARG A 406 -11.41 3.22 6.16
C ARG A 406 -12.63 3.93 5.56
N ALA A 407 -13.35 4.72 6.36
CA ALA A 407 -14.48 5.52 5.89
C ALA A 407 -14.10 6.93 5.43
N VAL A 408 -12.93 7.42 5.83
CA VAL A 408 -12.48 8.79 5.55
C VAL A 408 -11.56 8.79 4.32
N PRO A 409 -11.87 9.57 3.28
CA PRO A 409 -11.08 9.61 2.05
C PRO A 409 -9.76 10.39 2.28
N SER A 410 -8.77 10.19 1.42
CA SER A 410 -7.40 10.69 1.64
C SER A 410 -7.31 12.21 1.70
N GLU A 411 -8.16 12.91 0.94
CA GLU A 411 -8.26 14.37 0.86
C GLU A 411 -8.65 14.98 2.22
N GLU A 412 -9.42 14.25 3.02
CA GLU A 412 -9.79 14.65 4.37
C GLU A 412 -8.73 14.31 5.42
N LYS A 413 -7.65 13.62 5.00
CA LYS A 413 -6.51 13.21 5.84
C LYS A 413 -5.19 13.80 5.36
N GLU A 414 -5.25 14.90 4.61
CA GLU A 414 -4.06 15.65 4.18
C GLU A 414 -3.13 15.95 5.36
N VAL A 415 -1.85 15.69 5.16
CA VAL A 415 -0.80 15.92 6.15
C VAL A 415 -0.57 17.41 6.32
N ILE A 416 -0.72 17.90 7.55
CA ILE A 416 -0.51 19.31 7.89
C ILE A 416 0.75 19.55 8.73
N LYS A 417 1.32 18.48 9.30
CA LYS A 417 2.54 18.55 10.10
C LYS A 417 3.41 17.30 9.94
N VAL A 418 4.71 17.49 10.16
CA VAL A 418 5.68 16.40 10.15
C VAL A 418 5.70 15.76 11.54
N VAL A 419 5.60 14.43 11.58
CA VAL A 419 5.79 13.60 12.78
C VAL A 419 6.69 12.44 12.38
N PHE A 420 7.89 12.35 12.94
CA PHE A 420 8.89 11.33 12.61
C PHE A 420 8.66 10.03 13.39
N ASN A 421 9.03 8.89 12.81
CA ASN A 421 9.05 7.62 13.54
C ASN A 421 9.80 7.75 14.87
N GLY A 422 9.20 7.30 15.97
CA GLY A 422 9.69 7.49 17.33
C GLY A 422 9.13 8.71 18.08
N GLU A 423 8.48 9.68 17.40
CA GLU A 423 7.85 10.84 18.06
C GLU A 423 6.47 10.54 18.65
N VAL A 424 5.89 9.37 18.33
CA VAL A 424 4.76 8.79 19.08
C VAL A 424 5.37 7.75 20.03
N PRO A 425 5.54 8.04 21.33
CA PRO A 425 6.44 7.24 22.20
C PRO A 425 6.08 5.76 22.34
N ASP A 426 4.82 5.40 22.16
CA ASP A 426 4.27 4.06 22.41
C ASP A 426 3.78 3.35 21.13
N VAL A 427 4.02 3.93 19.95
CA VAL A 427 3.68 3.35 18.64
C VAL A 427 4.82 3.61 17.66
N GLN A 428 5.29 2.58 16.98
CA GLN A 428 6.24 2.70 15.86
C GLN A 428 5.51 2.63 14.52
N GLU A 429 6.03 3.29 13.47
CA GLU A 429 5.45 3.23 12.12
C GLU A 429 5.39 1.80 11.55
N THR A 430 6.23 0.89 12.05
CA THR A 430 6.26 -0.53 11.67
C THR A 430 5.29 -1.42 12.44
N ASP A 431 4.62 -0.88 13.47
CA ASP A 431 3.63 -1.64 14.23
C ASP A 431 2.37 -1.90 13.38
N PRO A 432 1.56 -2.93 13.70
CA PRO A 432 0.36 -3.27 12.91
C PRO A 432 -0.61 -2.10 12.66
N TYR A 433 -0.71 -1.16 13.60
CA TYR A 433 -1.50 0.08 13.47
C TYR A 433 -0.65 1.34 13.33
N GLY A 434 0.68 1.19 13.26
CA GLY A 434 1.65 2.27 13.13
C GLY A 434 1.34 3.21 11.97
N PRO A 435 1.19 2.71 10.73
CA PRO A 435 0.98 3.58 9.57
C PRO A 435 -0.24 4.49 9.69
N VAL A 436 -1.38 3.95 10.16
CA VAL A 436 -2.62 4.72 10.30
C VAL A 436 -2.57 5.70 11.48
N VAL A 437 -1.94 5.33 12.60
CA VAL A 437 -1.72 6.25 13.72
C VAL A 437 -0.86 7.42 13.28
N TYR A 438 0.27 7.15 12.62
CA TYR A 438 1.16 8.20 12.12
C TYR A 438 0.50 9.08 11.07
N LEU A 439 -0.29 8.51 10.15
CA LEU A 439 -1.10 9.30 9.22
C LEU A 439 -2.00 10.28 9.96
N TRP A 440 -2.75 9.83 10.97
CA TRP A 440 -3.68 10.69 11.67
C TRP A 440 -3.01 11.72 12.59
N TYR A 441 -1.81 11.41 13.13
CA TYR A 441 -0.96 12.40 13.80
C TYR A 441 -0.50 13.48 12.83
N ARG A 442 -0.02 13.08 11.65
CA ARG A 442 0.45 14.00 10.59
C ARG A 442 -0.67 14.85 9.99
N ALA A 443 -1.85 14.27 9.89
CA ALA A 443 -3.06 14.97 9.46
C ALA A 443 -3.62 15.91 10.55
N GLY A 444 -3.14 15.83 11.79
CA GLY A 444 -3.65 16.64 12.91
C GLY A 444 -5.05 16.23 13.37
N ILE A 445 -5.46 14.99 13.11
CA ILE A 445 -6.75 14.45 13.58
C ILE A 445 -6.60 13.95 15.03
N VAL A 446 -5.44 13.37 15.37
CA VAL A 446 -5.05 12.99 16.74
C VAL A 446 -3.69 13.57 17.12
N GLU A 447 -3.43 13.71 18.42
CA GLU A 447 -2.15 14.22 18.95
C GLU A 447 -1.62 13.44 20.17
N GLY A 448 -2.39 12.47 20.68
CA GLY A 448 -2.03 11.70 21.87
C GLY A 448 -2.33 12.43 23.18
N ASP A 449 -1.71 11.94 24.26
CA ASP A 449 -1.72 12.62 25.56
C ASP A 449 -0.71 13.77 25.62
N ASN A 450 -0.50 14.36 26.80
CA ASN A 450 0.47 15.45 26.98
C ASN A 450 1.92 15.08 26.65
N ASN A 451 2.24 13.78 26.52
CA ASN A 451 3.55 13.29 26.09
C ASN A 451 3.55 12.83 24.63
N GLY A 452 2.46 13.05 23.89
CA GLY A 452 2.27 12.57 22.52
C GLY A 452 1.95 11.08 22.40
N SER A 453 1.76 10.36 23.51
CA SER A 453 1.51 8.91 23.50
C SER A 453 0.08 8.60 23.03
N PHE A 454 -0.07 7.62 22.15
CA PHE A 454 -1.36 7.29 21.52
C PHE A 454 -2.24 6.41 22.41
N HIS A 455 -1.66 5.56 23.26
CA HIS A 455 -2.32 4.60 24.16
C HIS A 455 -3.21 3.58 23.45
N GLY A 456 -2.77 3.04 22.31
CA GLY A 456 -3.61 2.32 21.36
C GLY A 456 -4.44 1.13 21.91
N ASN A 457 -3.95 0.44 22.94
CA ASN A 457 -4.63 -0.69 23.59
C ASN A 457 -5.70 -0.29 24.63
N THR A 458 -5.75 0.99 25.01
CA THR A 458 -6.77 1.49 25.95
C THR A 458 -8.09 1.72 25.24
N ASN A 459 -9.18 1.76 26.01
CA ASN A 459 -10.51 1.99 25.47
C ASN A 459 -10.70 3.47 25.11
N ILE A 460 -11.39 3.73 23.99
CA ILE A 460 -11.71 5.09 23.55
C ILE A 460 -12.97 5.61 24.27
N SER A 461 -12.91 6.85 24.76
CA SER A 461 -14.05 7.54 25.39
C SER A 461 -14.91 8.31 24.37
N ARG A 462 -16.13 8.65 24.78
CA ARG A 462 -17.04 9.50 24.00
C ARG A 462 -16.49 10.91 23.78
N ALA A 463 -15.81 11.49 24.77
CA ALA A 463 -15.16 12.80 24.66
C ALA A 463 -14.06 12.80 23.59
N GLU A 464 -13.19 11.79 23.58
CA GLU A 464 -12.13 11.66 22.59
C GLU A 464 -12.68 11.40 21.19
N THR A 465 -13.74 10.59 21.10
CA THR A 465 -14.47 10.35 19.85
C THR A 465 -15.06 11.64 19.28
N ALA A 466 -15.67 12.47 20.13
CA ALA A 466 -16.23 13.76 19.72
C ALA A 466 -15.15 14.69 19.15
N ALA A 467 -13.98 14.75 19.78
CA ALA A 467 -12.87 15.55 19.30
C ALA A 467 -12.38 15.08 17.91
N ILE A 468 -12.24 13.77 17.72
CA ILE A 468 -11.89 13.18 16.42
C ILE A 468 -12.91 13.54 15.35
N LEU A 469 -14.20 13.31 15.62
CA LEU A 469 -15.28 13.58 14.66
C LEU A 469 -15.39 15.07 14.32
N CYS A 470 -15.21 15.96 15.30
CA CYS A 470 -15.21 17.40 15.04
C CYS A 470 -14.06 17.85 14.13
N ARG A 471 -12.87 17.25 14.28
CA ARG A 471 -11.71 17.55 13.40
C ARG A 471 -11.91 17.00 12.00
N LEU A 472 -12.47 15.78 11.87
CA LEU A 472 -12.82 15.19 10.58
C LEU A 472 -13.88 16.03 9.85
N ALA A 473 -14.92 16.48 10.56
CA ALA A 473 -15.99 17.29 10.00
C ALA A 473 -15.63 18.79 9.83
N GLY A 474 -14.39 19.20 10.11
CA GLY A 474 -13.96 20.61 10.00
C GLY A 474 -14.62 21.57 11.00
N LEU A 475 -15.30 21.06 12.03
CA LEU A 475 -15.95 21.86 13.08
C LEU A 475 -14.96 22.46 14.08
N THR A 476 -13.76 21.88 14.14
CA THR A 476 -12.64 22.36 14.93
C THR A 476 -11.34 22.24 14.13
N PRO A 477 -10.36 23.14 14.36
CA PRO A 477 -9.06 23.02 13.72
C PRO A 477 -8.39 21.68 14.01
N ARG A 478 -7.68 21.16 13.02
CA ARG A 478 -6.73 20.06 13.19
C ARG A 478 -5.55 20.55 14.06
N VAL A 479 -4.98 19.64 14.85
CA VAL A 479 -3.97 19.90 15.90
C VAL A 479 -2.55 19.62 15.47
#